data_AF-A0A936HZK8-F1
#
_entry.id   AF-A0A936HZK8-F1
#
_cell.length_a   1.000
_cell.length_b   1.000
_cell.length_c   1.000
_cell.angle_alpha   90.00
_cell.angle_beta   90.00
_cell.angle_gamma   90.00
#
_symmetry.space_group_name_H-M   'P 1'
#
loop_
_entity.id
_entity.type
_entity.pdbx_description
1 polymer ?
#
loop_
_entity_poly.entity_id
_entity_poly.type
_entity_poly.pdbx_seq_one_letter_code
_entity_poly.pdbx_strand_id
1 'polypeptide(L)'
;MRCFTVRKESLHDILRFLRDELDFNFLTTLCGMHYPATEGQEDLLGLVIHLHSFRYRHRIRLKANTPLKDPAFPTFTDLWPATNWMEREAFDFYGLTFTGHPNLKRILNMEDFPAFPMRKDYPLEDPTREDKNDSMFGR
;
A
#
# COMPACT_ATOMS: atom_id res chain seq x y z
N MET A 1 -9.37 17.67 -0.68
CA MET A 1 -8.57 16.83 -1.62
C MET A 1 -9.48 15.74 -2.15
N ARG A 2 -9.64 15.61 -3.47
CA ARG A 2 -10.57 14.63 -4.08
C ARG A 2 -9.94 13.23 -4.06
N CYS A 3 -10.76 12.21 -3.78
CA CYS A 3 -10.34 10.81 -3.76
C CYS A 3 -11.16 10.03 -4.79
N PHE A 4 -10.48 9.30 -5.67
CA PHE A 4 -11.11 8.47 -6.69
C PHE A 4 -10.72 7.01 -6.47
N THR A 5 -11.73 6.14 -6.46
CA THR A 5 -11.50 4.70 -6.48
C THR A 5 -11.47 4.24 -7.92
N VAL A 6 -10.40 3.56 -8.32
CA VAL A 6 -10.19 3.08 -9.68
C VAL A 6 -9.96 1.57 -9.68
N ARG A 7 -10.23 0.94 -10.82
CA ARG A 7 -9.95 -0.48 -11.01
C ARG A 7 -8.45 -0.70 -11.15
N LYS A 8 -7.93 -1.82 -10.61
CA LYS A 8 -6.51 -2.19 -10.63
C LYS A 8 -5.95 -2.21 -12.05
N GLU A 9 -6.72 -2.72 -13.01
CA GLU A 9 -6.30 -2.91 -14.40
C GLU A 9 -6.06 -1.58 -15.12
N SER A 10 -6.81 -0.54 -14.78
CA SER A 10 -6.70 0.78 -15.41
C SER A 10 -5.77 1.73 -14.64
N LEU A 11 -5.27 1.32 -13.48
CA LEU A 11 -4.53 2.21 -12.57
C LEU A 11 -3.27 2.77 -13.23
N HIS A 12 -2.47 1.93 -13.89
CA HIS A 12 -1.20 2.36 -14.51
C HIS A 12 -1.43 3.37 -15.63
N ASP A 13 -2.38 3.09 -16.53
CA ASP A 13 -2.73 3.99 -17.63
C ASP A 13 -3.28 5.34 -17.12
N ILE A 14 -4.11 5.31 -16.08
CA ILE A 14 -4.62 6.53 -15.44
C ILE A 14 -3.49 7.34 -14.83
N LEU A 15 -2.55 6.69 -14.13
CA LEU A 15 -1.40 7.37 -13.53
C LEU A 15 -0.50 7.99 -14.61
N ARG A 16 -0.25 7.27 -15.71
CA ARG A 16 0.50 7.78 -16.86
C ARG A 16 -0.17 9.00 -17.45
N PHE A 17 -1.47 8.93 -17.72
CA PHE A 17 -2.25 10.07 -18.21
C PHE A 17 -2.17 11.28 -17.26
N LEU A 18 -2.28 11.04 -15.94
CA LEU A 18 -2.17 12.12 -14.95
C LEU A 18 -0.80 12.78 -14.95
N ARG A 19 0.28 12.00 -15.08
CA ARG A 19 1.64 12.52 -15.16
C ARG A 19 1.85 13.32 -16.45
N ASP A 20 1.52 12.71 -17.59
CA ASP A 20 1.93 13.19 -18.91
C ASP A 20 1.02 14.32 -19.44
N GLU A 21 -0.29 14.24 -19.22
CA GLU A 21 -1.27 15.18 -19.77
C GLU A 21 -1.77 16.22 -18.75
N LEU A 22 -1.81 15.86 -17.46
CA LEU A 22 -2.38 16.72 -16.40
C LEU A 22 -1.32 17.28 -15.42
N ASP A 23 -0.03 17.10 -15.73
CA ASP A 23 1.10 17.71 -15.03
C ASP A 23 1.15 17.37 -13.52
N PHE A 24 0.77 16.13 -13.16
CA PHE A 24 0.95 15.58 -11.81
C PHE A 24 2.40 15.13 -11.59
N ASN A 25 3.30 16.10 -11.51
CA ASN A 25 4.74 15.85 -11.55
C ASN A 25 5.32 15.32 -10.23
N PHE A 26 4.54 15.39 -9.14
CA PHE A 26 5.01 14.99 -7.81
C PHE A 26 4.11 13.93 -7.19
N LEU A 27 4.68 12.73 -7.00
CA LEU A 27 4.09 11.69 -6.17
C LEU A 27 4.48 11.94 -4.71
N THR A 28 3.49 12.22 -3.89
CA THR A 28 3.70 12.55 -2.47
C THR A 28 3.86 11.31 -1.63
N THR A 29 3.02 10.30 -1.86
CA THR A 29 3.10 9.03 -1.13
C THR A 29 2.40 7.92 -1.90
N LEU A 30 2.88 6.70 -1.71
CA LEU A 30 2.26 5.46 -2.11
C LEU A 30 2.22 4.57 -0.88
N CYS A 31 1.03 4.15 -0.45
CA CYS A 31 0.86 3.35 0.76
C CYS A 31 -0.08 2.17 0.51
N GLY A 32 0.21 1.05 1.15
CA GLY A 32 -0.70 -0.08 1.21
C GLY A 32 -1.85 0.16 2.19
N MET A 33 -2.89 -0.67 2.06
CA MET A 33 -4.09 -0.65 2.89
C MET A 33 -4.66 -2.05 2.95
N HIS A 34 -5.19 -2.46 4.11
CA HIS A 34 -5.89 -3.73 4.27
C HIS A 34 -7.34 -3.45 4.68
N TYR A 35 -8.28 -3.93 3.87
CA TYR A 35 -9.71 -3.99 4.15
C TYR A 35 -10.08 -5.44 4.51
N PRO A 36 -10.22 -5.75 5.80
CA PRO A 36 -10.66 -7.07 6.22
C PRO A 36 -12.08 -7.34 5.74
N ALA A 37 -12.36 -8.60 5.44
CA ALA A 37 -13.65 -9.12 5.06
C ALA A 37 -14.70 -8.78 6.11
N THR A 38 -15.86 -8.31 5.63
CA THR A 38 -17.10 -8.28 6.41
C THR A 38 -17.96 -9.46 5.96
N GLU A 39 -18.97 -9.88 6.73
CA GLU A 39 -19.83 -11.03 6.39
C GLU A 39 -20.23 -11.06 4.91
N GLY A 40 -19.77 -12.09 4.18
CA GLY A 40 -20.04 -12.29 2.75
C GLY A 40 -19.08 -11.60 1.76
N GLN A 41 -18.00 -10.96 2.22
CA GLN A 41 -17.00 -10.30 1.37
C GLN A 41 -15.62 -10.97 1.48
N GLU A 42 -14.78 -10.81 0.46
CA GLU A 42 -13.38 -11.26 0.49
C GLU A 42 -12.47 -10.20 1.12
N ASP A 43 -11.35 -10.63 1.71
CA ASP A 43 -10.28 -9.72 2.15
C ASP A 43 -9.68 -8.98 0.95
N LEU A 44 -9.61 -7.65 1.06
CA LEU A 44 -9.05 -6.81 0.01
C LEU A 44 -7.81 -6.10 0.53
N LEU A 45 -6.74 -6.17 -0.26
CA LEU A 45 -5.65 -5.22 -0.13
C LEU A 45 -5.90 -4.04 -1.06
N GLY A 46 -5.33 -2.90 -0.72
CA GLY A 46 -5.49 -1.70 -1.51
C GLY A 46 -4.23 -0.88 -1.50
N LEU A 47 -4.16 0.01 -2.47
CA LEU A 47 -3.03 0.87 -2.70
C LEU A 47 -3.56 2.30 -2.85
N VAL A 48 -2.98 3.21 -2.09
CA VAL A 48 -3.37 4.62 -2.04
C VAL A 48 -2.21 5.46 -2.53
N ILE A 49 -2.46 6.25 -3.58
CA ILE A 49 -1.45 7.10 -4.22
C ILE A 49 -1.89 8.55 -4.09
N HIS A 50 -1.01 9.41 -3.58
CA HIS A 50 -1.25 10.85 -3.52
C HIS A 50 -0.40 11.55 -4.56
N LEU A 51 -1.05 12.29 -5.44
CA LEU A 51 -0.38 13.05 -6.49
C LEU A 51 -0.62 14.54 -6.28
N HIS A 52 0.38 15.32 -6.65
CA HIS A 52 0.36 16.77 -6.59
C HIS A 52 0.89 17.34 -7.90
N SER A 53 0.08 18.19 -8.54
CA SER A 53 0.55 19.09 -9.58
C SER A 53 0.99 20.39 -8.92
N PHE A 54 2.29 20.69 -8.94
CA PHE A 54 2.80 21.94 -8.37
C PHE A 54 2.42 23.15 -9.22
N ARG A 55 2.37 22.98 -10.54
CA ARG A 55 2.00 24.05 -11.48
C ARG A 55 0.57 24.54 -11.25
N TYR A 56 -0.38 23.61 -11.17
CA TYR A 56 -1.79 23.93 -10.98
C TYR A 56 -2.23 23.91 -9.51
N ARG A 57 -1.32 23.54 -8.59
CA ARG A 57 -1.57 23.40 -7.14
C ARG A 57 -2.75 22.48 -6.82
N HIS A 58 -2.90 21.42 -7.62
CA HIS A 58 -3.96 20.44 -7.48
C HIS A 58 -3.45 19.19 -6.80
N ARG A 59 -4.22 18.68 -5.83
CA ARG A 59 -3.94 17.43 -5.14
C ARG A 59 -5.08 16.45 -5.34
N ILE A 60 -4.73 15.23 -5.71
CA ILE A 60 -5.67 14.13 -5.87
C ILE A 60 -5.16 12.89 -5.15
N ARG A 61 -6.09 12.05 -4.75
CA ARG A 61 -5.83 10.73 -4.19
C ARG A 61 -6.47 9.68 -5.08
N LEU A 62 -5.71 8.67 -5.44
CA LEU A 62 -6.22 7.48 -6.10
C LEU A 62 -6.18 6.31 -5.12
N LYS A 63 -7.19 5.46 -5.22
CA LYS A 63 -7.28 4.21 -4.48
C LYS A 63 -7.60 3.10 -5.45
N ALA A 64 -6.84 2.01 -5.41
CA ALA A 64 -7.18 0.77 -6.11
C ALA A 64 -7.19 -0.39 -5.12
N ASN A 65 -8.11 -1.33 -5.31
CA ASN A 65 -8.20 -2.53 -4.49
C ASN A 65 -7.81 -3.76 -5.32
N THR A 66 -7.34 -4.79 -4.63
CA THR A 66 -6.99 -6.10 -5.18
C THR A 66 -7.39 -7.18 -4.16
N PRO A 67 -7.85 -8.35 -4.60
CA PRO A 67 -8.12 -9.45 -3.69
C PRO A 67 -6.83 -9.92 -3.01
N LEU A 68 -6.92 -10.40 -1.77
CA LEU A 68 -5.79 -10.95 -1.03
C LEU A 68 -5.13 -12.16 -1.72
N LYS A 69 -5.91 -12.91 -2.51
CA LYS A 69 -5.45 -14.09 -3.28
C LYS A 69 -4.48 -13.72 -4.41
N ASP A 70 -4.61 -12.52 -4.98
CA ASP A 70 -3.74 -12.00 -6.04
C ASP A 70 -3.37 -10.54 -5.76
N PRO A 71 -2.45 -10.27 -4.82
CA PRO A 71 -2.14 -8.92 -4.37
C PRO A 71 -1.12 -8.20 -5.28
N ALA A 72 -1.15 -8.46 -6.58
CA ALA A 72 -0.20 -7.92 -7.54
C ALA A 72 -0.63 -6.57 -8.13
N PHE A 73 0.31 -5.66 -8.35
CA PHE A 73 0.15 -4.45 -9.15
C PHE A 73 1.32 -4.32 -10.14
N PRO A 74 1.18 -3.61 -11.27
CA PRO A 74 2.34 -3.17 -12.03
C PRO A 74 3.17 -2.18 -11.19
N THR A 75 4.49 -2.20 -11.34
CA THR A 75 5.36 -1.17 -10.75
C THR A 75 5.01 0.20 -11.34
N PHE A 76 5.19 1.26 -10.55
CA PHE A 76 5.05 2.65 -10.97
C PHE A 76 6.39 3.37 -11.01
N THR A 77 7.49 2.61 -10.89
CA THR A 77 8.87 3.14 -10.93
C THR A 77 9.23 3.73 -12.28
N ASP A 78 8.59 3.28 -13.37
CA ASP A 78 8.67 3.86 -14.71
C ASP A 78 7.98 5.22 -14.81
N LEU A 79 6.99 5.47 -13.94
CA LEU A 79 6.26 6.73 -13.88
C LEU A 79 6.96 7.75 -12.97
N TRP A 80 7.22 7.37 -11.72
CA TRP A 80 7.95 8.17 -10.75
C TRP A 80 9.02 7.30 -10.06
N PRO A 81 10.32 7.60 -10.22
CA PRO A 81 11.38 6.81 -9.60
C PRO A 81 11.31 6.73 -8.07
N ALA A 82 10.69 7.72 -7.43
CA ALA A 82 10.48 7.76 -5.97
C ALA A 82 9.62 6.61 -5.45
N THR A 83 8.79 5.97 -6.28
CA THR A 83 7.92 4.87 -5.84
C THR A 83 8.70 3.61 -5.48
N ASN A 84 9.97 3.47 -5.90
CA ASN A 84 10.77 2.28 -5.63
C ASN A 84 10.78 1.89 -4.14
N TRP A 85 11.01 2.86 -3.25
CA TRP A 85 11.04 2.59 -1.81
C TRP A 85 9.63 2.39 -1.24
N MET A 86 8.65 3.13 -1.74
CA MET A 86 7.27 3.04 -1.27
C MET A 86 6.59 1.72 -1.68
N GLU A 87 6.89 1.20 -2.87
CA GLU A 87 6.46 -0.11 -3.34
C GLU A 87 7.07 -1.21 -2.46
N ARG A 88 8.36 -1.10 -2.11
CA ARG A 88 9.01 -2.02 -1.16
C ARG A 88 8.40 -1.96 0.24
N GLU A 89 8.06 -0.78 0.74
CA GLU A 89 7.36 -0.62 2.01
C GLU A 89 5.97 -1.29 1.98
N ALA A 90 5.20 -1.06 0.91
CA ALA A 90 3.89 -1.68 0.72
C ALA A 90 3.98 -3.22 0.62
N PHE A 91 5.04 -3.74 0.00
CA PHE A 91 5.37 -5.16 0.01
C PHE A 91 5.69 -5.67 1.43
N ASP A 92 6.57 -5.00 2.14
CA ASP A 92 7.06 -5.44 3.45
C ASP A 92 5.95 -5.47 4.53
N PHE A 93 5.06 -4.47 4.51
CA PHE A 93 4.02 -4.32 5.52
C PHE A 93 2.67 -4.94 5.19
N TYR A 94 2.31 -4.99 3.91
CA TYR A 94 0.99 -5.48 3.46
C TYR A 94 1.09 -6.69 2.53
N GLY A 95 2.27 -7.06 2.04
CA GLY A 95 2.44 -8.17 1.09
C GLY A 95 1.90 -7.90 -0.31
N LEU A 96 1.82 -6.62 -0.70
CA LEU A 96 1.52 -6.23 -2.07
C LEU A 96 2.72 -6.50 -2.96
N THR A 97 2.54 -7.21 -4.07
CA THR A 97 3.61 -7.52 -5.02
C THR A 97 3.57 -6.58 -6.22
N PHE A 98 4.74 -6.25 -6.76
CA PHE A 98 4.88 -5.30 -7.86
C PHE A 98 5.60 -5.95 -9.04
N THR A 99 4.89 -6.15 -10.15
CA THR A 99 5.45 -6.74 -11.37
C THR A 99 6.32 -5.72 -12.10
N GLY A 100 7.55 -6.13 -12.46
CA GLY A 100 8.53 -5.26 -13.12
C GLY A 100 9.35 -4.37 -12.18
N HIS A 101 9.15 -4.45 -10.86
CA HIS A 101 9.95 -3.67 -9.92
C HIS A 101 11.42 -4.12 -9.90
N PRO A 102 12.40 -3.20 -9.95
CA PRO A 102 13.82 -3.55 -10.16
C PRO A 102 14.46 -4.34 -9.00
N ASN A 103 14.01 -4.13 -7.77
CA ASN A 103 14.54 -4.83 -6.59
C ASN A 103 13.49 -4.92 -5.49
N LEU A 104 12.49 -5.79 -5.67
CA LEU A 104 11.42 -5.96 -4.69
C LEU A 104 11.90 -6.88 -3.57
N LYS A 105 12.34 -6.28 -2.47
CA LYS A 105 12.72 -6.96 -1.24
C LYS A 105 12.25 -6.16 -0.02
N ARG A 106 12.12 -6.85 1.12
CA ARG A 106 11.83 -6.21 2.42
C ARG A 106 12.81 -5.05 2.67
N ILE A 107 12.35 -4.03 3.39
CA ILE A 107 13.10 -2.78 3.56
C ILE A 107 13.21 -2.36 5.03
N LEU A 108 12.20 -2.66 5.84
CA LEU A 108 12.15 -2.28 7.26
C LEU A 108 12.20 -3.51 8.19
N ASN A 109 11.57 -4.61 7.81
CA ASN A 109 11.59 -5.84 8.61
C ASN A 109 12.78 -6.73 8.23
N MET A 110 13.05 -7.72 9.10
CA MET A 110 14.01 -8.79 8.83
C MET A 110 13.66 -9.53 7.54
N GLU A 111 14.67 -9.99 6.79
CA GLU A 111 14.47 -10.65 5.49
C GLU A 111 13.58 -11.90 5.61
N ASP A 112 13.76 -12.67 6.68
CA ASP A 112 13.01 -13.91 6.94
C ASP A 112 11.73 -13.69 7.76
N PHE A 113 11.27 -12.45 7.92
CA PHE A 113 10.07 -12.18 8.70
C PHE A 113 8.86 -12.87 8.04
N PRO A 114 8.09 -13.73 8.74
CA PRO A 114 7.10 -14.59 8.12
C PRO A 114 5.76 -13.89 7.83
N ALA A 115 5.55 -12.69 8.36
CA ALA A 115 4.25 -12.02 8.36
C ALA A 115 4.29 -10.62 7.73
N PHE A 116 3.14 -9.95 7.74
CA PHE A 116 2.91 -8.61 7.22
C PHE A 116 2.28 -7.73 8.31
N PRO A 117 3.09 -6.97 9.08
CA PRO A 117 2.68 -6.37 10.36
C PRO A 117 1.48 -5.42 10.29
N MET A 118 1.25 -4.74 9.16
CA MET A 118 0.19 -3.73 9.04
C MET A 118 -1.14 -4.32 8.56
N ARG A 119 -1.20 -5.63 8.33
CA ARG A 119 -2.47 -6.30 8.04
C ARG A 119 -3.25 -6.48 9.34
N LYS A 120 -4.58 -6.34 9.27
CA LYS A 120 -5.48 -6.39 10.44
C LYS A 120 -5.64 -7.76 11.08
N ASP A 121 -5.22 -8.82 10.39
CA ASP A 121 -5.10 -10.19 10.91
C ASP A 121 -3.85 -10.40 11.76
N TYR A 122 -2.84 -9.52 11.67
CA TYR A 122 -1.64 -9.61 12.49
C TYR A 122 -1.91 -9.05 13.90
N PRO A 123 -1.67 -9.85 14.97
CA PRO A 123 -1.92 -9.39 16.34
C PRO A 123 -0.94 -8.28 16.73
N LEU A 124 -1.44 -7.28 17.45
CA LEU A 124 -0.61 -6.16 17.92
C LEU A 124 0.41 -6.59 18.98
N GLU A 125 0.01 -7.55 19.82
CA GLU A 125 0.84 -8.07 20.90
C GLU A 125 1.22 -9.51 20.62
N ASP A 126 2.43 -9.87 21.02
CA ASP A 126 2.89 -11.24 20.98
C ASP A 126 2.03 -12.07 21.96
N PRO A 127 1.30 -13.09 21.49
CA PRO A 127 0.48 -13.92 22.37
C PRO A 127 1.31 -14.70 23.41
N THR A 128 2.63 -14.75 23.25
CA THR A 128 3.56 -15.39 24.20
C THR A 128 4.14 -14.43 25.25
N ARG A 129 3.85 -13.12 25.17
CA ARG A 129 4.28 -12.13 26.19
C ARG A 129 3.39 -12.20 27.42
N GLU A 130 3.90 -12.75 28.51
CA GLU A 130 3.20 -12.78 29.81
C GLU A 130 3.41 -11.51 30.66
N ASP A 131 4.45 -10.72 30.36
CA ASP A 131 4.83 -9.51 31.12
C ASP A 131 3.87 -8.33 30.97
N LYS A 132 2.95 -8.40 30.00
CA LYS A 132 1.89 -7.42 29.73
C LYS A 132 0.49 -7.95 30.05
N ASN A 133 0.39 -8.99 30.87
CA ASN A 133 -0.91 -9.48 31.29
C ASN A 133 -1.62 -8.41 32.16
N ASP A 134 -2.72 -7.85 31.67
CA ASP A 134 -3.48 -6.78 32.36
C ASP A 134 -3.94 -7.20 33.77
N SER A 135 -4.12 -8.51 34.01
CA SER A 135 -4.42 -9.03 35.36
C SER A 135 -3.33 -8.71 36.40
N MET A 136 -2.10 -8.46 35.96
CA MET A 136 -0.96 -8.11 36.82
C MET A 136 -0.93 -6.62 37.20
N PHE A 137 -1.76 -5.78 36.57
CA PHE A 137 -1.82 -4.33 36.79
C PHE A 137 -3.01 -3.87 37.65
N GLY A 138 -3.82 -4.80 38.18
CA GLY A 138 -4.84 -4.51 39.19
C GLY A 138 -6.00 -3.63 38.70
N ARG A 139 -6.31 -3.67 37.40
CA ARG A 139 -7.44 -2.98 36.75
C ARG A 139 -8.16 -3.94 35.82
#